data_AF-A0A164Y5Z8-F1
#
_entry.id   AF-A0A164Y5Z8-F1
#
_cell.length_a   1.000
_cell.length_b   1.000
_cell.length_c   1.000
_cell.angle_alpha   90.00
_cell.angle_beta   90.00
_cell.angle_gamma   90.00
#
_symmetry.space_group_name_H-M   'P 1'
#
loop_
_entity.id
_entity.type
_entity.pdbx_description
1 polymer ?
#
loop_
_entity_poly.entity_id
_entity_poly.type
_entity_poly.pdbx_seq_one_letter_code
_entity_poly.pdbx_strand_id
1 'polypeptide(L)'
;MKASILALVFNALGHHAGSVLTASTQHVLQSPSSYFAEDTWSLPPSVNSTANHIFSSVDSLLKHWPNTIYRNGHAFVVGTVPSGTVLYHGRAAEIPPYTPEWLAFDFEHSFMFSSWGKTAWMVTYVVDTPLKIGYYDGNSAAKLPEGSMDVQDLLTWGVAEANNTWKEWERIVDMCEWGEPLGLHGFVRMEVSFELMLCDFSQNVRIISHSELIPSNFTMPRRPRRNDTEEPDHLNLETETEYHLSSLGDPKPDKPGKRPMPPPGPFPPDSRDPPKGWRGTLRNFESVSIEALRAGSWHSLFAESRVHLDLTRYVTLFDPEYSSLFSTRINQTRTTMRGGDASVEDVARFRADVEDAVTRPNNITASGVDWQDLARAIVERFGDRLDHLNYTLSLIDTTIDERIIAARVRTQVLTLLAPYLLTSALPFNTSYPDIDITWAKPIHEKCSQTLIPDYPDTSFLPNESVLRDSFLGVTSEICRVVTLIWTGALDVESQAKFVVVQNLQKWRTYTKDLLDWLGWAHLIRCKPACEDDAFCYVPTWSVQRDLSDMTPRCMHRDDPWDTLPLDL
;
A
#
# COMPACT_ATOMS: atom_id res chain seq x y z
N MET A 1 24.38 -5.47 64.79
CA MET A 1 24.50 -5.34 66.27
C MET A 1 25.24 -4.05 66.55
N LYS A 2 24.60 -3.06 67.23
CA LYS A 2 25.03 -1.63 67.35
C LYS A 2 25.06 -0.90 65.98
N ALA A 3 24.56 0.33 65.73
CA ALA A 3 23.93 1.44 66.49
C ALA A 3 24.80 2.70 66.74
N SER A 4 24.40 3.79 66.06
CA SER A 4 24.15 5.14 66.61
C SER A 4 25.23 6.25 66.70
N ILE A 5 24.85 7.42 66.16
CA ILE A 5 24.97 8.80 66.71
C ILE A 5 26.25 9.65 66.45
N LEU A 6 26.14 10.54 65.44
CA LEU A 6 26.04 12.02 65.50
C LEU A 6 27.22 12.94 65.95
N ALA A 7 27.34 14.07 65.22
CA ALA A 7 27.51 15.48 65.68
C ALA A 7 28.88 16.21 65.58
N LEU A 8 28.92 17.22 64.68
CA LEU A 8 29.54 18.58 64.79
C LEU A 8 31.06 18.69 65.07
N VAL A 9 31.76 19.81 64.84
CA VAL A 9 31.42 21.20 64.41
C VAL A 9 32.25 21.55 63.13
N PHE A 10 32.55 22.78 62.64
CA PHE A 10 32.41 24.19 63.07
C PHE A 10 32.15 25.09 61.82
N ASN A 11 32.39 26.41 61.87
CA ASN A 11 32.11 27.36 60.78
C ASN A 11 32.99 28.64 60.85
N ALA A 12 33.47 29.18 59.72
CA ALA A 12 34.12 30.50 59.56
C ALA A 12 34.13 30.85 58.04
N LEU A 13 33.58 31.98 57.55
CA LEU A 13 34.05 33.38 57.69
C LEU A 13 35.52 33.55 57.23
N GLY A 14 35.89 34.14 56.08
CA GLY A 14 35.10 34.71 54.96
C GLY A 14 35.30 36.23 54.78
N HIS A 15 35.82 36.68 53.62
CA HIS A 15 35.89 38.10 53.21
C HIS A 15 36.01 38.28 51.68
N HIS A 16 35.71 39.50 51.18
CA HIS A 16 35.55 39.80 49.75
C HIS A 16 36.81 40.31 49.02
N ALA A 17 36.95 39.92 47.76
CA ALA A 17 37.30 40.79 46.64
C ALA A 17 36.62 40.20 45.38
N GLY A 18 36.13 41.02 44.45
CA GLY A 18 35.33 40.52 43.33
C GLY A 18 35.50 41.30 42.03
N SER A 19 35.11 40.67 40.91
CA SER A 19 34.81 41.37 39.66
C SER A 19 33.87 40.55 38.78
N VAL A 20 32.89 41.26 38.22
CA VAL A 20 32.06 40.98 37.03
C VAL A 20 32.08 39.55 36.43
N LEU A 21 30.95 38.86 36.52
CA LEU A 21 30.44 37.98 35.45
C LEU A 21 28.97 38.32 35.17
N THR A 22 28.58 38.23 33.90
CA THR A 22 27.23 38.54 33.40
C THR A 22 26.25 37.39 33.67
N ALA A 23 24.96 37.72 33.72
CA ALA A 23 23.91 36.78 34.10
C ALA A 23 23.77 35.62 33.09
N SER A 24 23.68 34.39 33.63
CA SER A 24 23.13 33.24 32.93
C SER A 24 21.79 32.89 33.56
N THR A 25 20.70 33.11 32.84
CA THR A 25 19.35 32.75 33.28
C THR A 25 19.14 31.25 33.14
N GLN A 26 19.30 30.53 34.25
CA GLN A 26 18.76 29.17 34.37
C GLN A 26 17.23 29.23 34.30
N HIS A 27 16.67 29.08 33.10
CA HIS A 27 15.25 28.81 32.94
C HIS A 27 14.96 27.41 33.47
N VAL A 28 14.46 27.35 34.70
CA VAL A 28 13.75 26.18 35.22
C VAL A 28 12.57 25.92 34.27
N LEU A 29 12.64 24.82 33.53
CA LEU A 29 11.54 24.35 32.68
C LEU A 29 10.38 23.96 33.60
N GLN A 30 9.40 24.86 33.71
CA GLN A 30 8.19 24.64 34.47
C GLN A 30 7.33 23.59 33.76
N SER A 31 7.00 22.51 34.47
CA SER A 31 5.99 21.54 34.02
C SER A 31 4.65 22.27 33.82
N PRO A 32 3.99 22.18 32.65
CA PRO A 32 2.67 22.75 32.45
C PRO A 32 1.63 21.98 33.27
N SER A 33 1.37 22.43 34.50
CA SER A 33 0.32 21.85 35.34
C SER A 33 -1.07 22.20 34.79
N SER A 34 -1.83 21.16 34.43
CA SER A 34 -3.30 21.17 34.43
C SER A 34 -3.96 22.43 33.87
N TYR A 35 -3.79 22.68 32.58
CA TYR A 35 -4.93 23.18 31.81
C TYR A 35 -6.00 22.08 31.81
N PHE A 36 -7.28 22.46 31.75
CA PHE A 36 -8.33 21.49 31.43
C PHE A 36 -8.06 21.00 30.01
N ALA A 37 -7.63 19.74 29.88
CA ALA A 37 -7.68 19.07 28.60
C ALA A 37 -9.16 18.94 28.22
N GLU A 38 -9.57 19.58 27.13
CA GLU A 38 -10.87 19.30 26.51
C GLU A 38 -10.95 17.80 26.21
N ASP A 39 -12.13 17.19 26.34
CA ASP A 39 -12.24 15.73 26.33
C ASP A 39 -12.25 15.15 24.90
N THR A 40 -11.09 15.27 24.25
CA THR A 40 -10.90 15.10 22.81
C THR A 40 -11.10 13.68 22.29
N TRP A 41 -11.17 12.65 23.16
CA TRP A 41 -11.35 11.26 22.72
C TRP A 41 -12.60 11.05 21.86
N SER A 42 -13.63 11.88 22.06
CA SER A 42 -14.90 11.83 21.33
C SER A 42 -14.86 12.52 19.95
N LEU A 43 -13.84 13.35 19.69
CA LEU A 43 -13.67 14.09 18.44
C LEU A 43 -13.11 13.18 17.32
N PRO A 44 -13.49 13.38 16.05
CA PRO A 44 -12.90 12.66 14.93
C PRO A 44 -11.41 13.02 14.74
N PRO A 45 -10.65 12.26 13.94
CA PRO A 45 -9.26 12.55 13.63
C PRO A 45 -9.12 13.91 12.94
N SER A 46 -7.93 14.49 12.99
CA SER A 46 -7.61 15.69 12.19
C SER A 46 -7.85 15.42 10.70
N VAL A 47 -8.37 16.43 9.98
CA VAL A 47 -8.52 16.36 8.51
C VAL A 47 -7.20 16.18 7.76
N ASN A 48 -6.07 16.48 8.41
CA ASN A 48 -4.72 16.23 7.89
C ASN A 48 -4.12 14.90 8.42
N SER A 49 -4.90 14.05 9.10
CA SER A 49 -4.42 12.76 9.62
C SER A 49 -4.18 11.78 8.49
N THR A 50 -2.95 11.26 8.41
CA THR A 50 -2.53 10.22 7.45
C THR A 50 -2.44 8.82 8.07
N ALA A 51 -2.82 8.65 9.34
CA ALA A 51 -2.69 7.41 10.10
C ALA A 51 -3.37 6.21 9.40
N ASN A 52 -4.59 6.40 8.90
CA ASN A 52 -5.32 5.46 8.04
C ASN A 52 -4.53 5.07 6.77
N HIS A 53 -3.93 6.03 6.09
CA HIS A 53 -3.19 5.81 4.84
C HIS A 53 -1.89 5.04 5.09
N ILE A 54 -1.13 5.41 6.13
CA ILE A 54 0.09 4.69 6.55
C ILE A 54 -0.25 3.26 6.95
N PHE A 55 -1.20 3.06 7.88
CA PHE A 55 -1.64 1.74 8.33
C PHE A 55 -2.09 0.86 7.16
N SER A 56 -2.92 1.41 6.27
CA SER A 56 -3.44 0.63 5.16
C SER A 56 -2.40 0.38 4.07
N SER A 57 -1.41 1.25 3.84
CA SER A 57 -0.27 0.91 2.96
C SER A 57 0.56 -0.24 3.55
N VAL A 58 0.78 -0.26 4.87
CA VAL A 58 1.48 -1.37 5.56
C VAL A 58 0.71 -2.69 5.45
N ASP A 59 -0.61 -2.68 5.65
CA ASP A 59 -1.44 -3.86 5.37
C ASP A 59 -1.43 -4.26 3.88
N SER A 60 -1.23 -3.31 2.97
CA SER A 60 -1.23 -3.55 1.51
C SER A 60 0.08 -4.09 0.95
N LEU A 61 1.19 -4.02 1.68
CA LEU A 61 2.52 -4.36 1.14
C LEU A 61 2.53 -5.80 0.59
N LEU A 62 3.01 -5.95 -0.65
CA LEU A 62 3.10 -7.22 -1.37
C LEU A 62 1.76 -7.96 -1.60
N LYS A 63 0.60 -7.33 -1.36
CA LYS A 63 -0.73 -7.85 -1.76
C LYS A 63 -1.21 -7.22 -3.07
N HIS A 64 -1.87 -7.97 -3.94
CA HIS A 64 -2.27 -7.48 -5.27
C HIS A 64 -3.45 -6.48 -5.25
N TRP A 65 -4.68 -6.92 -4.92
CA TRP A 65 -5.87 -6.05 -4.96
C TRP A 65 -5.77 -4.71 -4.19
N PRO A 66 -5.18 -4.64 -2.98
CA PRO A 66 -5.04 -3.37 -2.26
C PRO A 66 -4.22 -2.35 -3.07
N ASN A 67 -3.12 -2.81 -3.68
CA ASN A 67 -2.27 -2.02 -4.55
C ASN A 67 -2.91 -1.77 -5.93
N THR A 68 -3.81 -2.63 -6.42
CA THR A 68 -4.59 -2.35 -7.64
C THR A 68 -5.53 -1.16 -7.45
N ILE A 69 -6.24 -1.08 -6.31
CA ILE A 69 -7.14 0.05 -6.03
C ILE A 69 -6.34 1.29 -5.62
N TYR A 70 -5.46 1.17 -4.63
CA TYR A 70 -4.59 2.26 -4.19
C TYR A 70 -3.31 2.31 -5.04
N ARG A 71 -3.52 2.40 -6.37
CA ARG A 71 -2.51 2.36 -7.44
C ARG A 71 -1.34 3.33 -7.28
N ASN A 72 -1.58 4.49 -6.65
CA ASN A 72 -0.55 5.51 -6.43
C ASN A 72 0.21 5.19 -5.15
N GLY A 73 1.36 4.52 -5.30
CA GLY A 73 2.29 4.28 -4.21
C GLY A 73 2.77 5.58 -3.56
N HIS A 74 3.06 5.50 -2.27
CA HIS A 74 3.59 6.59 -1.45
C HIS A 74 4.72 6.12 -0.52
N ALA A 75 5.14 4.86 -0.57
CA ALA A 75 6.14 4.29 0.32
C ALA A 75 7.29 3.62 -0.44
N PHE A 76 8.48 3.70 0.17
CA PHE A 76 9.64 2.90 -0.17
C PHE A 76 10.03 2.05 1.03
N VAL A 77 10.33 0.77 0.80
CA VAL A 77 10.68 -0.18 1.85
C VAL A 77 11.89 -1.00 1.44
N VAL A 78 12.87 -1.15 2.33
CA VAL A 78 14.01 -2.06 2.10
C VAL A 78 13.53 -3.50 2.29
N GLY A 79 13.99 -4.42 1.45
CA GLY A 79 13.63 -5.84 1.55
C GLY A 79 14.74 -6.80 1.14
N THR A 80 14.45 -8.08 1.23
CA THR A 80 15.32 -9.19 0.83
C THR A 80 14.54 -10.24 0.05
N VAL A 81 15.07 -10.67 -1.10
CA VAL A 81 14.66 -11.92 -1.76
C VAL A 81 15.62 -13.03 -1.30
N PRO A 82 15.15 -14.10 -0.64
CA PRO A 82 16.04 -15.11 -0.04
C PRO A 82 16.66 -16.05 -1.09
N SER A 83 17.77 -16.70 -0.71
CA SER A 83 18.37 -17.79 -1.48
C SER A 83 17.37 -18.94 -1.67
N GLY A 84 17.38 -19.55 -2.85
CA GLY A 84 16.45 -20.60 -3.26
C GLY A 84 15.19 -20.08 -3.95
N THR A 85 14.90 -18.78 -3.92
CA THR A 85 13.79 -18.20 -4.69
C THR A 85 14.00 -18.40 -6.19
N VAL A 86 13.00 -18.99 -6.85
CA VAL A 86 12.96 -19.19 -8.30
C VAL A 86 12.25 -18.00 -8.95
N LEU A 87 12.83 -17.50 -10.04
CA LEU A 87 12.39 -16.30 -10.77
C LEU A 87 12.39 -16.56 -12.28
N TYR A 88 11.49 -15.89 -12.99
CA TYR A 88 11.19 -16.18 -14.40
C TYR A 88 11.44 -14.97 -15.30
N HIS A 89 12.02 -15.21 -16.48
CA HIS A 89 12.29 -14.21 -17.51
C HIS A 89 11.87 -14.71 -18.90
N GLY A 90 10.64 -14.38 -19.30
CA GLY A 90 10.11 -14.61 -20.63
C GLY A 90 10.53 -13.51 -21.60
N ARG A 91 11.15 -13.88 -22.73
CA ARG A 91 11.71 -12.94 -23.69
C ARG A 91 11.64 -13.45 -25.13
N ALA A 92 11.95 -12.58 -26.09
CA ALA A 92 12.00 -12.93 -27.51
C ALA A 92 13.25 -13.73 -27.92
N ALA A 93 14.38 -13.58 -27.23
CA ALA A 93 15.71 -13.96 -27.72
C ALA A 93 16.48 -14.93 -26.79
N GLU A 94 17.15 -15.91 -27.39
CA GLU A 94 17.93 -17.02 -26.78
C GLU A 94 19.11 -16.60 -25.85
N ILE A 95 19.46 -15.32 -25.71
CA ILE A 95 20.81 -14.92 -25.25
C ILE A 95 21.01 -14.79 -23.72
N PRO A 96 19.97 -15.00 -22.89
CA PRO A 96 19.77 -14.28 -21.61
C PRO A 96 20.07 -12.76 -21.55
N PRO A 97 19.63 -12.08 -20.48
CA PRO A 97 20.12 -10.77 -20.05
C PRO A 97 21.48 -10.84 -19.34
N TYR A 98 22.24 -9.74 -19.43
CA TYR A 98 23.46 -9.45 -18.65
C TYR A 98 23.46 -8.01 -18.10
N THR A 99 22.33 -7.32 -18.22
CA THR A 99 22.10 -5.89 -17.98
C THR A 99 20.77 -5.72 -17.24
N PRO A 100 20.45 -4.54 -16.69
CA PRO A 100 19.19 -4.33 -16.01
C PRO A 100 17.98 -4.72 -16.88
N GLU A 101 17.24 -5.74 -16.45
CA GLU A 101 16.05 -6.32 -17.08
C GLU A 101 15.11 -6.90 -15.99
N TRP A 102 13.87 -7.20 -16.37
CA TRP A 102 12.82 -7.65 -15.44
C TRP A 102 12.81 -9.17 -15.23
N LEU A 103 12.62 -9.57 -13.98
CA LEU A 103 12.23 -10.90 -13.54
C LEU A 103 10.80 -10.84 -12.99
N ALA A 104 9.99 -11.87 -13.18
CA ALA A 104 8.73 -12.01 -12.46
C ALA A 104 8.80 -13.16 -11.44
N PHE A 105 8.03 -13.04 -10.37
CA PHE A 105 7.88 -14.09 -9.37
C PHE A 105 6.99 -15.23 -9.91
N ASP A 106 6.02 -14.93 -10.77
CA ASP A 106 5.12 -15.92 -11.37
C ASP A 106 5.47 -16.22 -12.83
N PHE A 107 5.32 -17.47 -13.24
CA PHE A 107 5.69 -17.93 -14.59
C PHE A 107 4.81 -17.28 -15.66
N GLU A 108 3.52 -17.14 -15.38
CA GLU A 108 2.47 -16.64 -16.26
C GLU A 108 2.68 -15.15 -16.59
N HIS A 109 3.00 -14.34 -15.58
CA HIS A 109 3.36 -12.93 -15.74
C HIS A 109 4.60 -12.79 -16.63
N SER A 110 5.63 -13.60 -16.39
CA SER A 110 6.83 -13.60 -17.22
C SER A 110 6.57 -14.11 -18.65
N PHE A 111 5.73 -15.13 -18.82
CA PHE A 111 5.43 -15.74 -20.11
C PHE A 111 4.76 -14.75 -21.07
N MET A 112 3.95 -13.81 -20.56
CA MET A 112 3.39 -12.68 -21.32
C MET A 112 4.47 -11.83 -22.01
N PHE A 113 5.68 -11.72 -21.47
CA PHE A 113 6.78 -10.98 -22.10
C PHE A 113 7.55 -11.80 -23.15
N SER A 114 7.42 -13.14 -23.17
CA SER A 114 7.87 -13.96 -24.29
C SER A 114 7.00 -13.78 -25.55
N SER A 115 5.77 -13.27 -25.40
CA SER A 115 4.82 -13.05 -26.49
C SER A 115 5.16 -11.90 -27.45
N TRP A 116 6.29 -11.19 -27.29
CA TRP A 116 6.60 -9.97 -28.07
C TRP A 116 7.57 -10.17 -29.24
N GLY A 117 8.15 -11.37 -29.41
CA GLY A 117 9.05 -11.71 -30.53
C GLY A 117 8.55 -12.87 -31.38
N LYS A 118 9.27 -13.24 -32.44
CA LYS A 118 8.91 -14.40 -33.30
C LYS A 118 9.03 -15.72 -32.54
N THR A 119 10.16 -15.89 -31.86
CA THR A 119 10.45 -16.96 -30.90
C THR A 119 10.01 -16.54 -29.50
N ALA A 120 9.65 -17.51 -28.66
CA ALA A 120 9.34 -17.31 -27.26
C ALA A 120 10.35 -18.11 -26.43
N TRP A 121 11.10 -17.44 -25.56
CA TRP A 121 12.11 -18.06 -24.69
C TRP A 121 11.75 -17.80 -23.23
N MET A 122 12.04 -18.78 -22.37
CA MET A 122 11.98 -18.65 -20.93
C MET A 122 13.34 -18.98 -20.33
N VAL A 123 13.89 -18.03 -19.58
CA VAL A 123 15.03 -18.25 -18.70
C VAL A 123 14.51 -18.33 -17.27
N THR A 124 14.80 -19.41 -16.57
CA THR A 124 14.48 -19.57 -15.14
C THR A 124 15.75 -19.39 -14.34
N TYR A 125 15.72 -18.47 -13.40
CA TYR A 125 16.79 -18.17 -12.46
C TYR A 125 16.48 -18.75 -11.08
N VAL A 126 17.53 -18.98 -10.30
CA VAL A 126 17.43 -19.10 -8.84
C VAL A 126 18.37 -18.09 -8.18
N VAL A 127 17.93 -17.52 -7.08
CA VAL A 127 18.77 -16.72 -6.18
C VAL A 127 19.71 -17.66 -5.42
N ASP A 128 21.03 -17.56 -5.64
CA ASP A 128 22.03 -18.30 -4.86
C ASP A 128 22.40 -17.53 -3.58
N THR A 129 22.54 -16.20 -3.65
CA THR A 129 22.86 -15.30 -2.52
C THR A 129 21.73 -14.27 -2.33
N PRO A 130 21.24 -14.00 -1.10
CA PRO A 130 20.03 -13.17 -0.93
C PRO A 130 20.19 -11.77 -1.52
N LEU A 131 19.16 -11.30 -2.23
CA LEU A 131 19.16 -9.99 -2.88
C LEU A 131 18.60 -8.95 -1.92
N LYS A 132 19.43 -8.01 -1.45
CA LYS A 132 18.94 -6.75 -0.85
C LYS A 132 18.28 -5.92 -1.95
N ILE A 133 17.01 -5.59 -1.78
CA ILE A 133 16.18 -4.86 -2.76
C ILE A 133 15.49 -3.64 -2.14
N GLY A 134 15.02 -2.73 -2.98
CA GLY A 134 13.99 -1.75 -2.61
C GLY A 134 12.60 -2.21 -3.08
N TYR A 135 11.54 -1.86 -2.37
CA TYR A 135 10.14 -2.15 -2.74
C TYR A 135 9.31 -0.86 -2.79
N TYR A 136 8.45 -0.77 -3.80
CA TYR A 136 7.51 0.34 -4.02
C TYR A 136 6.06 -0.15 -3.86
N ASP A 137 5.28 0.46 -2.96
CA ASP A 137 3.84 0.15 -2.82
C ASP A 137 3.00 0.71 -3.99
N GLY A 138 1.69 0.42 -3.99
CA GLY A 138 0.80 0.72 -5.11
C GLY A 138 1.00 -0.19 -6.32
N ASN A 139 0.34 0.13 -7.43
CA ASN A 139 0.57 -0.53 -8.73
C ASN A 139 1.74 0.19 -9.42
N SER A 140 2.92 0.04 -8.82
CA SER A 140 4.14 0.81 -9.05
C SER A 140 4.81 0.59 -10.42
N ALA A 141 4.21 -0.25 -11.27
CA ALA A 141 4.55 -0.39 -12.69
C ALA A 141 3.36 -0.12 -13.64
N ALA A 142 2.19 0.31 -13.16
CA ALA A 142 1.07 0.69 -14.05
C ALA A 142 1.46 1.83 -14.99
N LYS A 143 1.09 1.75 -16.28
CA LYS A 143 1.41 2.79 -17.27
C LYS A 143 0.35 3.90 -17.27
N LEU A 144 0.21 4.55 -16.11
CA LEU A 144 -0.76 5.61 -15.83
C LEU A 144 -0.04 6.93 -15.46
N PRO A 145 -0.23 8.04 -16.20
CA PRO A 145 0.40 9.33 -15.91
C PRO A 145 -0.10 10.01 -14.62
N GLU A 146 -1.16 9.50 -13.99
CA GLU A 146 -1.81 10.04 -12.78
C GLU A 146 -1.12 9.64 -11.46
N GLY A 147 0.14 9.20 -11.50
CA GLY A 147 1.02 9.12 -10.32
C GLY A 147 1.36 7.74 -9.78
N SER A 148 0.94 6.67 -10.46
CA SER A 148 1.28 5.27 -10.15
C SER A 148 2.78 5.02 -9.89
N MET A 149 3.65 5.77 -10.58
CA MET A 149 5.11 5.63 -10.57
C MET A 149 5.84 6.77 -9.85
N ASP A 150 5.14 7.61 -9.10
CA ASP A 150 5.71 8.83 -8.49
C ASP A 150 6.93 8.52 -7.59
N VAL A 151 6.84 7.50 -6.72
CA VAL A 151 7.91 7.22 -5.75
C VAL A 151 9.22 6.79 -6.45
N GLN A 152 9.15 5.98 -7.51
CA GLN A 152 10.34 5.61 -8.28
C GLN A 152 10.90 6.79 -9.08
N ASP A 153 10.05 7.63 -9.65
CA ASP A 153 10.46 8.85 -10.38
C ASP A 153 11.13 9.89 -9.46
N LEU A 154 10.61 10.11 -8.24
CA LEU A 154 11.16 11.04 -7.26
C LEU A 154 12.52 10.57 -6.70
N LEU A 155 12.65 9.28 -6.38
CA LEU A 155 13.93 8.70 -5.93
C LEU A 155 14.98 8.62 -7.04
N THR A 156 14.56 8.51 -8.31
CA THR A 156 15.49 8.51 -9.45
C THR A 156 15.82 9.94 -9.86
N TRP A 157 14.86 10.68 -10.43
CA TRP A 157 15.06 11.96 -11.11
C TRP A 157 14.70 13.20 -10.26
N GLY A 158 14.06 13.02 -9.10
CA GLY A 158 13.64 14.15 -8.25
C GLY A 158 12.39 14.89 -8.73
N VAL A 159 11.71 14.39 -9.76
CA VAL A 159 10.45 14.93 -10.30
C VAL A 159 9.66 13.82 -10.99
N ALA A 160 8.34 13.80 -10.80
CA ALA A 160 7.43 12.82 -11.40
C ALA A 160 6.50 13.48 -12.45
N GLU A 161 6.86 13.36 -13.73
CA GLU A 161 6.12 13.95 -14.84
C GLU A 161 5.23 12.93 -15.55
N ALA A 162 4.07 13.34 -16.08
CA ALA A 162 3.23 12.49 -16.92
C ALA A 162 4.00 11.90 -18.14
N ASN A 163 4.97 12.66 -18.67
CA ASN A 163 5.84 12.23 -19.78
C ASN A 163 6.83 11.11 -19.39
N ASN A 164 6.95 10.75 -18.12
CA ASN A 164 7.79 9.64 -17.65
C ASN A 164 7.11 8.26 -17.77
N THR A 165 5.81 8.22 -18.09
CA THR A 165 4.98 6.99 -18.05
C THR A 165 5.54 5.82 -18.86
N TRP A 166 6.32 6.09 -19.91
CA TRP A 166 6.87 5.06 -20.81
C TRP A 166 8.40 4.91 -20.76
N LYS A 167 9.08 5.65 -19.87
CA LYS A 167 10.55 5.68 -19.73
C LYS A 167 11.10 4.48 -18.94
N GLU A 168 10.61 3.27 -19.20
CA GLU A 168 10.94 2.09 -18.37
C GLU A 168 12.41 1.69 -18.45
N TRP A 169 13.02 1.77 -19.63
CA TRP A 169 14.41 1.39 -19.86
C TRP A 169 15.40 2.43 -19.33
N GLU A 170 15.06 3.72 -19.45
CA GLU A 170 15.80 4.78 -18.80
C GLU A 170 15.70 4.66 -17.28
N ARG A 171 14.50 4.43 -16.75
CA ARG A 171 14.26 4.32 -15.31
C ARG A 171 14.99 3.15 -14.68
N ILE A 172 14.91 1.93 -15.24
CA ILE A 172 15.59 0.77 -14.65
C ILE A 172 17.12 0.95 -14.64
N VAL A 173 17.69 1.59 -15.67
CA VAL A 173 19.13 1.91 -15.71
C VAL A 173 19.49 2.97 -14.67
N ASP A 174 18.79 4.11 -14.65
CA ASP A 174 19.08 5.22 -13.75
C ASP A 174 18.79 4.83 -12.26
N MET A 175 17.79 3.98 -12.00
CA MET A 175 17.52 3.40 -10.67
C MET A 175 18.63 2.45 -10.20
N CYS A 176 19.21 1.66 -11.11
CA CYS A 176 20.34 0.79 -10.77
C CYS A 176 21.62 1.60 -10.53
N GLU A 177 21.86 2.70 -11.27
CA GLU A 177 22.97 3.64 -11.02
C GLU A 177 22.84 4.34 -9.65
N TRP A 178 21.61 4.66 -9.21
CA TRP A 178 21.35 5.14 -7.85
C TRP A 178 21.44 4.04 -6.78
N GLY A 179 20.99 2.82 -7.09
CA GLY A 179 20.93 1.70 -6.15
C GLY A 179 22.27 1.03 -5.84
N GLU A 180 23.21 0.99 -6.79
CA GLU A 180 24.55 0.40 -6.64
C GLU A 180 25.33 0.93 -5.42
N PRO A 181 25.55 2.24 -5.24
CA PRO A 181 26.28 2.77 -4.07
C PRO A 181 25.56 2.52 -2.73
N LEU A 182 24.26 2.22 -2.76
CA LEU A 182 23.44 1.86 -1.59
C LEU A 182 23.42 0.34 -1.32
N GLY A 183 24.08 -0.45 -2.17
CA GLY A 183 24.14 -1.92 -2.11
C GLY A 183 22.83 -2.62 -2.48
N LEU A 184 21.95 -1.97 -3.25
CA LEU A 184 20.74 -2.58 -3.78
C LEU A 184 21.07 -3.39 -5.04
N HIS A 185 20.57 -4.62 -5.12
CA HIS A 185 20.77 -5.51 -6.27
C HIS A 185 19.65 -5.34 -7.32
N GLY A 186 18.56 -4.67 -6.94
CA GLY A 186 17.35 -4.56 -7.73
C GLY A 186 16.16 -4.02 -6.93
N PHE A 187 15.00 -3.97 -7.57
CA PHE A 187 13.79 -3.34 -7.05
C PHE A 187 12.54 -4.16 -7.34
N VAL A 188 11.71 -4.40 -6.32
CA VAL A 188 10.41 -5.07 -6.44
C VAL A 188 9.30 -4.03 -6.59
N ARG A 189 8.37 -4.28 -7.51
CA ARG A 189 7.17 -3.45 -7.74
C ARG A 189 6.05 -4.31 -8.34
N MET A 190 4.87 -3.74 -8.54
CA MET A 190 3.69 -4.47 -9.01
C MET A 190 3.20 -3.96 -10.37
N GLU A 191 2.87 -4.88 -11.29
CA GLU A 191 2.25 -4.58 -12.59
C GLU A 191 0.89 -5.31 -12.73
N VAL A 192 0.89 -6.52 -13.30
CA VAL A 192 -0.22 -7.50 -13.26
C VAL A 192 0.01 -8.63 -12.26
N SER A 193 1.27 -8.89 -11.89
CA SER A 193 1.70 -9.52 -10.64
C SER A 193 2.96 -8.77 -10.14
N PHE A 194 3.69 -9.34 -9.18
CA PHE A 194 4.96 -8.78 -8.70
C PHE A 194 6.13 -9.09 -9.64
N GLU A 195 6.95 -8.07 -9.87
CA GLU A 195 8.17 -8.13 -10.66
C GLU A 195 9.37 -7.60 -9.86
N LEU A 196 10.56 -8.11 -10.19
CA LEU A 196 11.86 -7.67 -9.72
C LEU A 196 12.66 -7.13 -10.90
N MET A 197 12.93 -5.83 -10.91
CA MET A 197 13.96 -5.22 -11.73
C MET A 197 15.34 -5.60 -11.16
N LEU A 198 16.07 -6.51 -11.81
CA LEU A 198 17.40 -6.96 -11.34
C LEU A 198 18.50 -6.19 -12.08
N CYS A 199 19.46 -5.61 -11.36
CA CYS A 199 20.48 -4.73 -11.94
C CYS A 199 21.65 -5.48 -12.60
N ASP A 200 22.08 -6.62 -12.05
CA ASP A 200 23.16 -7.44 -12.59
C ASP A 200 22.78 -8.93 -12.53
N PHE A 201 22.77 -9.57 -13.70
CA PHE A 201 22.44 -10.99 -13.87
C PHE A 201 23.66 -11.92 -13.77
N SER A 202 24.87 -11.37 -13.65
CA SER A 202 26.13 -12.11 -13.44
C SER A 202 26.46 -12.34 -11.97
N GLN A 203 25.73 -11.70 -11.05
CA GLN A 203 25.91 -11.77 -9.61
C GLN A 203 24.64 -12.25 -8.89
N ASN A 204 24.81 -12.90 -7.73
CA ASN A 204 23.78 -13.40 -6.80
C ASN A 204 22.73 -14.40 -7.34
N VAL A 205 22.52 -14.50 -8.65
CA VAL A 205 21.59 -15.43 -9.32
C VAL A 205 22.33 -16.37 -10.27
N ARG A 206 21.71 -17.50 -10.60
CA ARG A 206 22.14 -18.34 -11.73
C ARG A 206 20.96 -18.91 -12.50
N ILE A 207 21.20 -19.25 -13.76
CA ILE A 207 20.23 -19.95 -14.62
C ILE A 207 20.10 -21.40 -14.14
N ILE A 208 18.85 -21.87 -14.00
CA ILE A 208 18.50 -23.26 -13.69
C ILE A 208 17.70 -23.94 -14.81
N SER A 209 17.05 -23.15 -15.67
CA SER A 209 16.45 -23.64 -16.91
C SER A 209 16.57 -22.56 -17.98
N HIS A 210 16.72 -23.00 -19.23
CA HIS A 210 16.68 -22.14 -20.40
C HIS A 210 16.00 -22.93 -21.53
N SER A 211 14.91 -22.43 -22.08
CA SER A 211 14.08 -23.19 -23.02
C SER A 211 13.31 -22.31 -24.00
N GLU A 212 13.29 -22.71 -25.25
CA GLU A 212 12.32 -22.24 -26.23
C GLU A 212 10.94 -22.82 -25.89
N LEU A 213 9.92 -21.98 -25.88
CA LEU A 213 8.53 -22.32 -25.59
C LEU A 213 7.66 -22.22 -26.85
N ILE A 214 6.48 -22.85 -26.80
CA ILE A 214 5.48 -22.68 -27.86
C ILE A 214 4.96 -21.23 -27.82
N PRO A 215 5.12 -20.43 -28.90
CA PRO A 215 4.74 -19.03 -28.90
C PRO A 215 3.22 -18.84 -28.95
N SER A 216 2.73 -17.75 -28.37
CA SER A 216 1.36 -17.26 -28.59
C SER A 216 1.27 -16.42 -29.88
N ASN A 217 0.12 -16.44 -30.55
CA ASN A 217 -0.21 -15.45 -31.57
C ASN A 217 -0.40 -14.07 -30.92
N PHE A 218 0.15 -13.02 -31.52
CA PHE A 218 0.04 -11.64 -31.05
C PHE A 218 -0.92 -10.86 -31.95
N THR A 219 -2.21 -11.16 -31.83
CA THR A 219 -3.27 -10.29 -32.32
C THR A 219 -3.55 -9.25 -31.24
N MET A 220 -3.15 -8.00 -31.45
CA MET A 220 -3.60 -6.90 -30.60
C MET A 220 -5.12 -6.82 -30.65
N PRO A 221 -5.83 -6.67 -29.51
CA PRO A 221 -7.27 -6.54 -29.51
C PRO A 221 -7.71 -5.41 -30.44
N ARG A 222 -8.74 -5.66 -31.27
CA ARG A 222 -9.44 -4.59 -31.99
C ARG A 222 -10.24 -3.77 -30.98
N ARG A 223 -9.52 -2.84 -30.33
CA ARG A 223 -10.05 -1.80 -29.44
C ARG A 223 -11.39 -1.30 -30.02
N PRO A 224 -12.50 -1.35 -29.25
CA PRO A 224 -13.80 -0.92 -29.75
C PRO A 224 -13.73 0.44 -30.43
N ARG A 225 -14.43 0.58 -31.56
CA ARG A 225 -14.45 1.86 -32.28
C ARG A 225 -14.98 2.95 -31.38
N ARG A 226 -14.36 4.13 -31.47
CA ARG A 226 -14.94 5.38 -30.98
C ARG A 226 -16.35 5.52 -31.57
N ASN A 227 -17.34 5.87 -30.75
CA ASN A 227 -18.57 6.44 -31.28
C ASN A 227 -18.24 7.90 -31.62
N ASP A 228 -18.27 8.25 -32.90
CA ASP A 228 -17.79 9.54 -33.43
C ASP A 228 -18.76 10.71 -33.15
N THR A 229 -19.37 10.73 -31.97
CA THR A 229 -20.45 11.66 -31.57
C THR A 229 -20.14 12.49 -30.31
N GLU A 230 -19.00 12.25 -29.65
CA GLU A 230 -18.50 13.09 -28.55
C GLU A 230 -17.36 13.98 -29.04
N GLU A 231 -17.45 15.27 -28.71
CA GLU A 231 -16.52 16.32 -29.16
C GLU A 231 -15.05 16.01 -28.81
N PRO A 232 -14.09 16.55 -29.58
CA PRO A 232 -12.67 16.38 -29.27
C PRO A 232 -12.30 17.19 -28.02
N ASP A 233 -12.26 16.50 -26.88
CA ASP A 233 -11.64 17.04 -25.67
C ASP A 233 -10.19 17.46 -25.97
N HIS A 234 -9.75 18.59 -25.41
CA HIS A 234 -8.58 19.35 -25.91
C HIS A 234 -7.22 18.80 -25.42
N LEU A 235 -7.00 17.50 -25.66
CA LEU A 235 -5.71 16.82 -25.54
C LEU A 235 -5.22 16.42 -26.93
N ASN A 236 -4.21 17.13 -27.45
CA ASN A 236 -3.58 16.84 -28.74
C ASN A 236 -2.71 15.57 -28.68
N LEU A 237 -3.34 14.40 -28.57
CA LEU A 237 -2.79 13.17 -29.13
C LEU A 237 -3.11 13.17 -30.63
N GLU A 238 -2.28 13.84 -31.43
CA GLU A 238 -2.29 13.64 -32.88
C GLU A 238 -1.91 12.19 -33.17
N THR A 239 -2.87 11.40 -33.66
CA THR A 239 -2.73 9.95 -33.83
C THR A 239 -1.96 9.59 -35.10
N GLU A 240 -0.72 10.05 -35.19
CA GLU A 240 0.28 9.55 -36.14
C GLU A 240 1.52 9.07 -35.37
N THR A 241 1.42 7.88 -34.78
CA THR A 241 2.61 7.10 -34.41
C THR A 241 3.26 6.50 -35.66
N GLU A 242 3.53 7.34 -36.66
CA GLU A 242 4.50 7.02 -37.68
C GLU A 242 5.87 7.05 -37.00
N TYR A 243 6.43 5.87 -36.74
CA TYR A 243 7.83 5.78 -36.33
C TYR A 243 8.68 6.36 -37.48
N HIS A 244 9.12 7.61 -37.34
CA HIS A 244 9.99 8.31 -38.28
C HIS A 244 11.37 7.61 -38.33
N LEU A 245 11.41 6.51 -39.08
CA LEU A 245 12.52 5.61 -39.27
C LEU A 245 13.56 6.27 -40.20
N SER A 246 14.25 7.28 -39.66
CA SER A 246 15.26 8.08 -40.36
C SER A 246 16.57 7.29 -40.55
N SER A 247 16.49 6.26 -41.41
CA SER A 247 17.54 5.69 -42.26
C SER A 247 18.98 5.76 -41.73
N LEU A 248 19.54 4.64 -41.25
CA LEU A 248 21.00 4.38 -41.34
C LEU A 248 21.44 2.92 -41.09
N GLY A 249 21.76 2.21 -42.17
CA GLY A 249 22.83 1.19 -42.22
C GLY A 249 22.56 -0.24 -41.69
N ASP A 250 23.32 -1.19 -42.23
CA ASP A 250 23.33 -2.60 -41.81
C ASP A 250 23.79 -2.79 -40.34
N PRO A 251 23.30 -3.84 -39.65
CA PRO A 251 23.66 -4.12 -38.26
C PRO A 251 25.15 -4.38 -38.10
N LYS A 252 25.77 -3.71 -37.12
CA LYS A 252 27.14 -3.95 -36.66
C LYS A 252 27.09 -4.48 -35.23
N PRO A 253 27.99 -5.39 -34.84
CA PRO A 253 28.03 -5.93 -33.49
C PRO A 253 28.30 -4.84 -32.45
N ASP A 254 27.72 -5.01 -31.27
CA ASP A 254 27.78 -4.05 -30.19
C ASP A 254 29.21 -3.78 -29.70
N LYS A 255 29.39 -2.55 -29.20
CA LYS A 255 30.61 -2.13 -28.52
C LYS A 255 30.32 -1.88 -27.04
N PRO A 256 31.24 -2.21 -26.13
CA PRO A 256 31.11 -1.83 -24.72
C PRO A 256 30.92 -0.32 -24.56
N GLY A 257 30.05 0.10 -23.64
CA GLY A 257 29.89 1.51 -23.26
C GLY A 257 28.74 2.30 -23.92
N LYS A 258 27.69 1.63 -24.42
CA LYS A 258 26.37 2.27 -24.60
C LYS A 258 25.42 1.86 -23.47
N ARG A 259 24.48 2.74 -23.11
CA ARG A 259 23.35 2.38 -22.25
C ARG A 259 22.56 1.22 -22.87
N PRO A 260 22.04 0.25 -22.10
CA PRO A 260 21.15 -0.76 -22.62
C PRO A 260 19.91 -0.12 -23.24
N MET A 261 19.73 -0.32 -24.54
CA MET A 261 18.42 -0.23 -25.19
C MET A 261 18.04 -1.65 -25.59
N PRO A 262 16.75 -2.01 -25.58
CA PRO A 262 16.31 -3.29 -26.11
C PRO A 262 16.75 -3.42 -27.58
N PRO A 263 17.08 -4.63 -28.06
CA PRO A 263 17.21 -4.88 -29.49
C PRO A 263 15.92 -4.41 -30.19
N PRO A 264 15.99 -3.62 -31.27
CA PRO A 264 14.81 -3.17 -32.01
C PRO A 264 14.21 -4.34 -32.80
N GLY A 265 13.57 -5.26 -32.09
CA GLY A 265 12.72 -6.27 -32.67
C GLY A 265 11.52 -5.59 -33.33
N PRO A 266 11.22 -5.87 -34.61
CA PRO A 266 9.96 -5.42 -35.19
C PRO A 266 8.80 -6.06 -34.40
N PHE A 267 7.69 -5.32 -34.27
CA PHE A 267 6.45 -5.88 -33.71
C PHE A 267 6.15 -7.24 -34.35
N PRO A 268 5.75 -8.25 -33.57
CA PRO A 268 5.55 -9.59 -34.08
C PRO A 268 4.40 -9.59 -35.12
N PRO A 269 4.48 -10.41 -36.17
CA PRO A 269 3.40 -10.52 -37.14
C PRO A 269 2.11 -11.03 -36.45
N ASP A 270 0.96 -10.56 -36.93
CA ASP A 270 -0.38 -10.85 -36.39
C ASP A 270 -0.66 -12.36 -36.23
N SER A 271 -0.03 -13.19 -37.06
CA SER A 271 -0.02 -14.65 -36.95
C SER A 271 1.41 -15.21 -37.01
N ARG A 272 1.63 -16.32 -36.30
CA ARG A 272 2.89 -17.07 -36.31
C ARG A 272 2.67 -18.45 -36.90
N ASP A 273 3.61 -18.89 -37.73
CA ASP A 273 3.70 -20.29 -38.12
C ASP A 273 3.98 -21.15 -36.88
N PRO A 274 3.16 -22.18 -36.58
CA PRO A 274 3.40 -23.04 -35.42
C PRO A 274 4.73 -23.81 -35.53
N PRO A 275 5.44 -24.07 -34.41
CA PRO A 275 6.67 -24.85 -34.41
C PRO A 275 6.51 -26.22 -35.08
N LYS A 276 7.56 -26.68 -35.78
CA LYS A 276 7.52 -27.90 -36.59
C LYS A 276 7.15 -29.13 -35.74
N GLY A 277 5.91 -29.62 -35.92
CA GLY A 277 5.37 -30.77 -35.21
C GLY A 277 4.20 -30.43 -34.27
N TRP A 278 3.96 -29.14 -33.99
CA TRP A 278 2.75 -28.67 -33.33
C TRP A 278 1.49 -29.08 -34.13
N ARG A 279 0.38 -29.30 -33.42
CA ARG A 279 -0.91 -29.67 -34.00
C ARG A 279 -2.02 -28.93 -33.27
N GLY A 280 -2.83 -28.18 -34.02
CA GLY A 280 -3.85 -27.29 -33.48
C GLY A 280 -3.46 -25.82 -33.58
N THR A 281 -4.31 -24.94 -33.05
CA THR A 281 -4.06 -23.51 -32.95
C THR A 281 -2.99 -23.19 -31.90
N LEU A 282 -2.38 -22.00 -31.98
CA LEU A 282 -1.61 -21.40 -30.90
C LEU A 282 -2.56 -20.61 -29.98
N ARG A 283 -2.23 -20.43 -28.70
CA ARG A 283 -2.95 -19.47 -27.82
C ARG A 283 -2.84 -18.06 -28.40
N ASN A 284 -3.88 -17.24 -28.27
CA ASN A 284 -3.80 -15.79 -28.49
C ASN A 284 -3.14 -15.10 -27.29
N PHE A 285 -2.71 -13.85 -27.49
CA PHE A 285 -2.14 -13.01 -26.43
C PHE A 285 -3.13 -12.79 -25.28
N GLU A 286 -4.42 -12.56 -25.60
CA GLU A 286 -5.50 -12.39 -24.63
C GLU A 286 -5.56 -13.55 -23.62
N SER A 287 -5.56 -14.80 -24.08
CA SER A 287 -5.52 -15.98 -23.19
C SER A 287 -4.27 -16.03 -22.30
N VAL A 288 -3.12 -15.55 -22.79
CA VAL A 288 -1.88 -15.47 -21.98
C VAL A 288 -1.98 -14.38 -20.92
N SER A 289 -2.49 -13.20 -21.26
CA SER A 289 -2.65 -12.08 -20.32
C SER A 289 -3.65 -12.38 -19.19
N ILE A 290 -4.68 -13.19 -19.44
CA ILE A 290 -5.58 -13.68 -18.36
C ILE A 290 -4.79 -14.43 -17.29
N GLU A 291 -3.97 -15.40 -17.68
CA GLU A 291 -3.25 -16.22 -16.72
C GLU A 291 -2.19 -15.39 -15.95
N ALA A 292 -1.63 -14.33 -16.56
CA ALA A 292 -0.80 -13.35 -15.85
C ALA A 292 -1.57 -12.57 -14.78
N LEU A 293 -2.75 -12.04 -15.11
CA LEU A 293 -3.66 -11.35 -14.16
C LEU A 293 -4.15 -12.30 -13.05
N ARG A 294 -4.38 -13.57 -13.42
CA ARG A 294 -4.81 -14.63 -12.52
C ARG A 294 -3.71 -15.07 -11.56
N ALA A 295 -2.45 -15.10 -12.02
CA ALA A 295 -1.30 -15.29 -11.14
C ALA A 295 -1.19 -14.15 -10.11
N GLY A 296 -1.31 -12.89 -10.55
CA GLY A 296 -1.43 -11.74 -9.64
C GLY A 296 -2.56 -11.89 -8.62
N SER A 297 -3.70 -12.48 -9.03
CA SER A 297 -4.83 -12.72 -8.13
C SER A 297 -4.58 -13.74 -7.01
N TRP A 298 -3.53 -14.58 -7.10
CA TRP A 298 -3.12 -15.45 -5.99
C TRP A 298 -2.64 -14.63 -4.78
N HIS A 299 -2.05 -13.46 -5.04
CA HIS A 299 -1.56 -12.53 -4.02
C HIS A 299 -2.62 -11.49 -3.59
N SER A 300 -3.90 -11.65 -3.97
CA SER A 300 -4.93 -10.63 -3.71
C SER A 300 -5.14 -10.28 -2.24
N LEU A 301 -5.09 -11.27 -1.35
CA LEU A 301 -5.28 -11.12 0.10
C LEU A 301 -4.06 -11.58 0.92
N PHE A 302 -3.17 -12.35 0.30
CA PHE A 302 -1.94 -12.86 0.88
C PHE A 302 -0.74 -12.16 0.24
N ALA A 303 0.26 -11.79 1.03
CA ALA A 303 1.45 -11.15 0.50
C ALA A 303 2.30 -12.13 -0.34
N GLU A 304 3.02 -11.60 -1.33
CA GLU A 304 4.08 -12.32 -2.05
C GLU A 304 5.20 -12.74 -1.08
N SER A 305 5.04 -13.94 -0.52
CA SER A 305 5.90 -14.51 0.53
C SER A 305 7.38 -14.70 0.14
N ARG A 306 7.74 -14.59 -1.15
CA ARG A 306 9.13 -14.67 -1.63
C ARG A 306 9.91 -13.36 -1.47
N VAL A 307 9.29 -12.30 -0.95
CA VAL A 307 9.93 -11.01 -0.62
C VAL A 307 9.70 -10.70 0.85
N HIS A 308 10.77 -10.53 1.62
CA HIS A 308 10.71 -10.17 3.03
C HIS A 308 11.06 -8.68 3.19
N LEU A 309 10.18 -7.87 3.78
CA LEU A 309 10.41 -6.43 3.97
C LEU A 309 10.91 -6.11 5.39
N ASP A 310 11.80 -5.13 5.50
CA ASP A 310 12.29 -4.57 6.76
C ASP A 310 11.52 -3.28 7.09
N LEU A 311 10.44 -3.41 7.86
CA LEU A 311 9.57 -2.29 8.23
C LEU A 311 10.21 -1.34 9.24
N THR A 312 11.37 -1.67 9.81
CA THR A 312 12.18 -0.72 10.59
C THR A 312 12.83 0.37 9.70
N ARG A 313 12.71 0.20 8.37
CA ARG A 313 13.20 1.07 7.30
C ARG A 313 12.07 1.56 6.37
N TYR A 314 10.83 1.49 6.83
CA TYR A 314 9.66 1.97 6.08
C TYR A 314 9.69 3.51 5.98
N VAL A 315 9.75 4.07 4.78
CA VAL A 315 9.67 5.52 4.53
C VAL A 315 8.45 5.81 3.66
N THR A 316 7.65 6.82 3.99
CA THR A 316 6.46 7.16 3.19
C THR A 316 6.18 8.65 3.14
N LEU A 317 5.80 9.14 1.95
CA LEU A 317 5.29 10.49 1.72
C LEU A 317 3.98 10.78 2.46
N PHE A 318 3.34 9.78 3.10
CA PHE A 318 2.26 10.00 4.05
C PHE A 318 2.73 10.46 5.45
N ASP A 319 4.04 10.53 5.72
CA ASP A 319 4.54 11.09 6.98
C ASP A 319 4.10 12.56 7.16
N PRO A 320 3.64 12.97 8.36
CA PRO A 320 3.37 14.36 8.69
C PRO A 320 4.54 15.34 8.51
N GLU A 321 5.79 14.90 8.37
CA GLU A 321 6.91 15.81 8.11
C GLU A 321 6.93 16.38 6.68
N TYR A 322 6.37 15.66 5.69
CA TYR A 322 6.23 16.12 4.29
C TYR A 322 5.05 17.09 4.14
N SER A 323 5.11 18.19 4.86
CA SER A 323 4.00 19.13 5.08
C SER A 323 3.47 19.81 3.81
N SER A 324 4.23 19.86 2.72
CA SER A 324 3.75 20.38 1.42
C SER A 324 2.56 19.58 0.87
N LEU A 325 2.51 18.28 1.16
CA LEU A 325 1.45 17.38 0.72
C LEU A 325 0.13 17.52 1.52
N PHE A 326 0.07 18.37 2.55
CA PHE A 326 -1.17 18.58 3.31
C PHE A 326 -2.24 19.33 2.51
N SER A 327 -1.84 20.36 1.76
CA SER A 327 -2.78 21.17 0.98
C SER A 327 -3.21 20.50 -0.32
N THR A 328 -2.36 19.65 -0.90
CA THR A 328 -2.62 18.93 -2.15
C THR A 328 -3.67 17.84 -1.95
N ARG A 329 -3.62 17.15 -0.79
CA ARG A 329 -4.60 16.13 -0.36
C ARG A 329 -6.02 16.65 -0.10
N ILE A 330 -6.24 17.97 -0.02
CA ILE A 330 -7.56 18.54 0.27
C ILE A 330 -8.53 18.23 -0.87
N ASN A 331 -9.67 17.61 -0.53
CA ASN A 331 -10.69 17.10 -1.47
C ASN A 331 -10.22 15.99 -2.44
N GLN A 332 -9.00 15.45 -2.29
CA GLN A 332 -8.56 14.26 -3.01
C GLN A 332 -9.03 12.98 -2.29
N THR A 333 -9.10 11.86 -3.02
CA THR A 333 -9.22 10.52 -2.44
C THR A 333 -7.89 9.78 -2.51
N ARG A 334 -7.68 8.72 -1.72
CA ARG A 334 -6.42 7.95 -1.75
C ARG A 334 -6.07 7.38 -3.14
N THR A 335 -7.04 7.21 -4.05
CA THR A 335 -6.81 6.74 -5.43
C THR A 335 -6.42 7.85 -6.41
N THR A 336 -6.43 9.12 -5.97
CA THR A 336 -5.99 10.30 -6.74
C THR A 336 -4.84 11.06 -6.07
N MET A 337 -4.52 10.78 -4.80
CA MET A 337 -3.35 11.34 -4.11
C MET A 337 -2.06 10.96 -4.84
N ARG A 338 -1.10 11.88 -4.86
CA ARG A 338 0.17 11.73 -5.58
C ARG A 338 1.36 12.05 -4.69
N GLY A 339 2.46 11.33 -4.92
CA GLY A 339 3.76 11.71 -4.37
C GLY A 339 4.37 12.88 -5.15
N GLY A 340 4.09 12.98 -6.46
CA GLY A 340 4.62 14.01 -7.35
C GLY A 340 4.12 15.43 -7.07
N ASP A 341 3.12 15.58 -6.18
CA ASP A 341 2.61 16.88 -5.73
C ASP A 341 3.48 17.52 -4.62
N ALA A 342 4.55 16.85 -4.17
CA ALA A 342 5.46 17.33 -3.11
C ALA A 342 6.37 18.49 -3.58
N SER A 343 6.76 19.37 -2.65
CA SER A 343 7.72 20.44 -2.97
C SER A 343 9.14 19.90 -3.15
N VAL A 344 10.01 20.69 -3.81
CA VAL A 344 11.41 20.30 -4.07
C VAL A 344 12.17 20.02 -2.76
N GLU A 345 11.84 20.75 -1.69
CA GLU A 345 12.39 20.57 -0.35
C GLU A 345 11.95 19.25 0.29
N ASP A 346 10.66 18.91 0.21
CA ASP A 346 10.11 17.66 0.76
C ASP A 346 10.57 16.44 -0.06
N VAL A 347 10.74 16.57 -1.38
CA VAL A 347 11.35 15.53 -2.24
C VAL A 347 12.82 15.34 -1.89
N ALA A 348 13.60 16.42 -1.70
CA ALA A 348 15.01 16.32 -1.31
C ALA A 348 15.17 15.68 0.08
N ARG A 349 14.24 15.95 1.01
CA ARG A 349 14.14 15.29 2.32
C ARG A 349 13.82 13.80 2.15
N PHE A 350 12.73 13.44 1.46
CA PHE A 350 12.30 12.05 1.26
C PHE A 350 13.41 11.17 0.65
N ARG A 351 14.19 11.71 -0.30
CA ARG A 351 15.36 11.04 -0.86
C ARG A 351 16.43 10.75 0.20
N ALA A 352 16.76 11.73 1.04
CA ALA A 352 17.74 11.56 2.12
C ALA A 352 17.26 10.57 3.20
N ASP A 353 15.96 10.57 3.53
CA ASP A 353 15.38 9.65 4.51
C ASP A 353 15.37 8.21 4.00
N VAL A 354 15.13 8.01 2.69
CA VAL A 354 15.30 6.71 2.02
C VAL A 354 16.78 6.30 1.98
N GLU A 355 17.71 7.20 1.68
CA GLU A 355 19.14 6.89 1.66
C GLU A 355 19.68 6.52 3.06
N ASP A 356 19.22 7.16 4.15
CA ASP A 356 19.47 6.67 5.52
C ASP A 356 18.83 5.30 5.73
N ALA A 357 17.54 5.14 5.45
CA ALA A 357 16.83 3.88 5.66
C ALA A 357 17.49 2.69 4.92
N VAL A 358 18.05 2.91 3.72
CA VAL A 358 18.79 1.89 2.95
C VAL A 358 20.19 1.64 3.51
N THR A 359 20.90 2.65 4.01
CA THR A 359 22.32 2.52 4.46
C THR A 359 22.49 2.23 5.96
N ARG A 360 21.45 2.46 6.77
CA ARG A 360 21.42 2.28 8.24
C ARG A 360 21.94 0.89 8.67
N PRO A 361 22.92 0.81 9.59
CA PRO A 361 23.53 -0.47 10.00
C PRO A 361 22.57 -1.48 10.65
N ASN A 362 22.73 -2.77 10.31
CA ASN A 362 21.94 -3.90 10.84
C ASN A 362 22.22 -4.25 12.32
N ASN A 363 23.11 -3.53 13.01
CA ASN A 363 23.43 -3.73 14.42
C ASN A 363 22.69 -2.77 15.37
N ILE A 364 21.81 -1.92 14.84
CA ILE A 364 20.92 -1.06 15.62
C ILE A 364 19.76 -1.91 16.17
N THR A 365 19.42 -1.70 17.44
CA THR A 365 18.28 -2.38 18.08
C THR A 365 16.98 -1.66 17.72
N ALA A 366 16.13 -2.33 16.93
CA ALA A 366 14.75 -1.91 16.65
C ALA A 366 13.76 -2.54 17.65
N SER A 367 12.47 -2.16 17.57
CA SER A 367 11.44 -2.62 18.51
C SER A 367 11.17 -4.14 18.48
N GLY A 368 11.44 -4.79 17.35
CA GLY A 368 11.12 -6.21 17.12
C GLY A 368 9.63 -6.48 16.88
N VAL A 369 8.82 -5.45 16.66
CA VAL A 369 7.40 -5.58 16.27
C VAL A 369 7.30 -5.98 14.80
N ASP A 370 6.57 -7.05 14.50
CA ASP A 370 6.11 -7.32 13.13
C ASP A 370 4.90 -6.43 12.83
N TRP A 371 5.16 -5.33 12.13
CA TRP A 371 4.14 -4.34 11.79
C TRP A 371 3.13 -4.87 10.77
N GLN A 372 3.48 -5.84 9.91
CA GLN A 372 2.55 -6.37 8.91
C GLN A 372 1.58 -7.38 9.54
N ASP A 373 2.06 -8.25 10.42
CA ASP A 373 1.20 -9.15 11.20
C ASP A 373 0.38 -8.43 12.27
N LEU A 374 0.90 -7.33 12.85
CA LEU A 374 0.10 -6.46 13.71
C LEU A 374 -1.04 -5.77 12.92
N ALA A 375 -0.78 -5.30 11.69
CA ALA A 375 -1.82 -4.74 10.83
C ALA A 375 -2.89 -5.79 10.51
N ARG A 376 -2.46 -7.00 10.11
CA ARG A 376 -3.32 -8.17 9.88
C ARG A 376 -4.21 -8.47 11.09
N ALA A 377 -3.64 -8.52 12.31
CA ALA A 377 -4.37 -8.81 13.54
C ALA A 377 -5.42 -7.73 13.88
N ILE A 378 -5.14 -6.45 13.58
CA ILE A 378 -6.09 -5.34 13.73
C ILE A 378 -7.23 -5.47 12.69
N VAL A 379 -6.92 -5.79 11.43
CA VAL A 379 -7.92 -6.03 10.38
C VAL A 379 -8.81 -7.24 10.70
N GLU A 380 -8.24 -8.38 11.12
CA GLU A 380 -8.99 -9.57 11.55
C GLU A 380 -9.84 -9.33 12.81
N ARG A 381 -9.39 -8.46 13.73
CA ARG A 381 -10.17 -8.07 14.91
C ARG A 381 -11.40 -7.24 14.54
N PHE A 382 -11.30 -6.32 13.58
CA PHE A 382 -12.35 -5.32 13.37
C PHE A 382 -13.10 -5.42 12.03
N GLY A 383 -12.46 -5.79 10.93
CA GLY A 383 -12.94 -5.64 9.55
C GLY A 383 -14.34 -6.21 9.28
N ASP A 384 -14.52 -7.53 9.34
CA ASP A 384 -15.83 -8.16 9.11
C ASP A 384 -16.89 -7.77 10.16
N ARG A 385 -16.46 -7.37 11.38
CA ARG A 385 -17.39 -6.90 12.42
C ARG A 385 -17.94 -5.50 12.09
N LEU A 386 -17.13 -4.65 11.47
CA LEU A 386 -17.56 -3.34 10.97
C LEU A 386 -18.38 -3.44 9.67
N ASP A 387 -18.03 -4.33 8.72
CA ASP A 387 -18.87 -4.61 7.52
C ASP A 387 -20.25 -5.16 7.96
N HIS A 388 -20.30 -6.06 8.95
CA HIS A 388 -21.56 -6.59 9.49
C HIS A 388 -22.38 -5.55 10.26
N LEU A 389 -21.73 -4.64 11.00
CA LEU A 389 -22.39 -3.51 11.68
C LEU A 389 -22.99 -2.54 10.64
N ASN A 390 -22.23 -2.18 9.60
CA ASN A 390 -22.68 -1.33 8.50
C ASN A 390 -23.86 -1.95 7.74
N TYR A 391 -23.78 -3.24 7.39
CA TYR A 391 -24.92 -3.98 6.82
C TYR A 391 -26.15 -3.96 7.73
N THR A 392 -25.96 -4.09 9.05
CA THR A 392 -27.08 -4.05 10.00
C THR A 392 -27.70 -2.66 10.07
N LEU A 393 -26.91 -1.61 9.95
CA LEU A 393 -27.36 -0.21 9.90
C LEU A 393 -27.96 0.18 8.54
N SER A 394 -27.64 -0.50 7.44
CA SER A 394 -28.34 -0.28 6.16
C SER A 394 -29.77 -0.83 6.15
N LEU A 395 -30.11 -1.75 7.07
CA LEU A 395 -31.47 -2.29 7.20
C LEU A 395 -32.50 -1.25 7.68
N ILE A 396 -32.09 -0.04 8.09
CA ILE A 396 -32.97 1.07 8.47
C ILE A 396 -33.93 1.45 7.31
N ASP A 397 -33.51 1.24 6.06
CA ASP A 397 -34.32 1.56 4.87
C ASP A 397 -35.31 0.42 4.48
N THR A 398 -35.42 -0.61 5.33
CA THR A 398 -36.26 -1.81 5.07
C THR A 398 -37.50 -1.85 5.95
N THR A 399 -38.33 -2.89 5.80
CA THR A 399 -39.56 -3.09 6.59
C THR A 399 -39.33 -3.72 7.98
N ILE A 400 -38.07 -3.84 8.44
CA ILE A 400 -37.70 -4.42 9.73
C ILE A 400 -37.91 -3.39 10.85
N ASP A 401 -38.56 -3.76 11.96
CA ASP A 401 -38.75 -2.84 13.08
C ASP A 401 -37.40 -2.36 13.66
N GLU A 402 -37.28 -1.05 13.79
CA GLU A 402 -36.07 -0.33 14.19
C GLU A 402 -35.57 -0.77 15.58
N ARG A 403 -36.45 -1.24 16.48
CA ARG A 403 -36.02 -1.82 17.78
C ARG A 403 -35.24 -3.13 17.59
N ILE A 404 -35.60 -3.94 16.59
CA ILE A 404 -34.87 -5.18 16.25
C ILE A 404 -33.50 -4.83 15.66
N ILE A 405 -33.42 -3.78 14.83
CA ILE A 405 -32.16 -3.27 14.28
C ILE A 405 -31.26 -2.76 15.41
N ALA A 406 -31.78 -1.93 16.32
CA ALA A 406 -31.01 -1.40 17.44
C ALA A 406 -30.52 -2.48 18.42
N ALA A 407 -31.33 -3.51 18.70
CA ALA A 407 -30.90 -4.65 19.52
C ALA A 407 -29.75 -5.46 18.85
N ARG A 408 -29.77 -5.61 17.52
CA ARG A 408 -28.66 -6.23 16.76
C ARG A 408 -27.39 -5.38 16.81
N VAL A 409 -27.50 -4.07 16.58
CA VAL A 409 -26.37 -3.13 16.67
C VAL A 409 -25.76 -3.14 18.07
N ARG A 410 -26.58 -3.06 19.12
CA ARG A 410 -26.15 -3.21 20.52
C ARG A 410 -25.39 -4.51 20.76
N THR A 411 -25.88 -5.62 20.23
CA THR A 411 -25.23 -6.94 20.36
C THR A 411 -23.86 -6.99 19.66
N GLN A 412 -23.75 -6.39 18.47
CA GLN A 412 -22.51 -6.33 17.69
C GLN A 412 -21.46 -5.43 18.35
N VAL A 413 -21.86 -4.26 18.85
CA VAL A 413 -20.99 -3.32 19.58
C VAL A 413 -20.55 -3.89 20.93
N LEU A 414 -21.45 -4.57 21.65
CA LEU A 414 -21.09 -5.34 22.84
C LEU A 414 -20.07 -6.45 22.51
N THR A 415 -20.21 -7.14 21.37
CA THR A 415 -19.26 -8.18 20.92
C THR A 415 -17.87 -7.58 20.59
N LEU A 416 -17.83 -6.37 20.02
CA LEU A 416 -16.59 -5.63 19.77
C LEU A 416 -15.90 -5.18 21.06
N LEU A 417 -16.65 -4.61 22.01
CA LEU A 417 -16.11 -3.98 23.22
C LEU A 417 -15.99 -4.90 24.44
N ALA A 418 -16.61 -6.07 24.49
CA ALA A 418 -16.65 -6.92 25.70
C ALA A 418 -15.29 -7.15 26.40
N PRO A 419 -14.13 -7.31 25.71
CA PRO A 419 -12.81 -7.43 26.35
C PRO A 419 -12.28 -6.12 26.98
N TYR A 420 -12.92 -4.99 26.71
CA TYR A 420 -12.50 -3.63 27.10
C TYR A 420 -13.51 -2.91 27.98
N LEU A 421 -14.72 -3.46 28.18
CA LEU A 421 -15.74 -2.89 29.07
C LEU A 421 -15.30 -2.98 30.54
N LEU A 422 -15.06 -1.82 31.16
CA LEU A 422 -14.65 -1.71 32.55
C LEU A 422 -15.86 -1.48 33.46
N THR A 423 -16.07 -2.34 34.47
CA THR A 423 -17.16 -2.19 35.44
C THR A 423 -17.04 -0.92 36.28
N SER A 424 -15.83 -0.43 36.50
CA SER A 424 -15.53 0.86 37.15
C SER A 424 -15.90 2.10 36.31
N ALA A 425 -16.13 1.92 35.01
CA ALA A 425 -16.48 3.00 34.08
C ALA A 425 -18.01 3.13 33.87
N LEU A 426 -18.83 2.22 34.39
CA LEU A 426 -20.27 2.25 34.17
C LEU A 426 -20.95 3.42 34.94
N PRO A 427 -21.95 4.10 34.34
CA PRO A 427 -22.65 5.20 35.00
C PRO A 427 -23.58 4.69 36.11
N PHE A 428 -23.10 4.68 37.35
CA PHE A 428 -23.83 4.09 38.49
C PHE A 428 -24.99 4.92 39.06
N ASN A 429 -25.14 6.21 38.69
CA ASN A 429 -26.06 7.11 39.42
C ASN A 429 -26.58 8.34 38.65
N THR A 430 -26.58 8.33 37.31
CA THR A 430 -27.08 9.45 36.49
C THR A 430 -28.47 9.16 35.90
N SER A 431 -29.40 10.10 36.10
CA SER A 431 -30.65 10.14 35.33
C SER A 431 -30.34 10.66 33.93
N TYR A 432 -30.45 9.79 32.92
CA TYR A 432 -30.12 9.99 31.50
C TYR A 432 -28.60 10.13 31.19
N PRO A 433 -28.02 9.24 30.36
CA PRO A 433 -26.61 9.29 29.95
C PRO A 433 -26.34 10.18 28.71
N ASP A 434 -27.36 10.77 28.09
CA ASP A 434 -27.28 11.38 26.75
C ASP A 434 -26.47 12.68 26.63
N ILE A 435 -26.01 13.27 27.75
CA ILE A 435 -25.29 14.56 27.77
C ILE A 435 -23.82 14.41 28.18
N ASP A 436 -23.52 13.52 29.14
CA ASP A 436 -22.16 13.29 29.64
C ASP A 436 -21.71 11.86 29.29
N ILE A 437 -20.74 11.78 28.39
CA ILE A 437 -20.12 10.54 27.92
C ILE A 437 -18.70 10.33 28.48
N THR A 438 -18.21 11.19 29.37
CA THR A 438 -16.84 11.10 29.93
C THR A 438 -16.58 9.76 30.63
N TRP A 439 -17.63 9.14 31.19
CA TRP A 439 -17.60 7.80 31.76
C TRP A 439 -17.11 6.72 30.79
N ALA A 440 -17.29 6.90 29.48
CA ALA A 440 -16.91 5.92 28.47
C ALA A 440 -15.42 6.02 28.06
N LYS A 441 -14.72 7.10 28.42
CA LYS A 441 -13.31 7.32 28.06
C LYS A 441 -12.37 6.17 28.46
N PRO A 442 -12.43 5.57 29.67
CA PRO A 442 -11.57 4.45 30.02
C PRO A 442 -11.82 3.18 29.19
N ILE A 443 -13.01 3.06 28.57
CA ILE A 443 -13.34 1.97 27.65
C ILE A 443 -12.69 2.23 26.28
N HIS A 444 -12.73 3.48 25.79
CA HIS A 444 -12.03 3.91 24.59
C HIS A 444 -10.51 3.70 24.71
N GLU A 445 -9.91 4.22 25.78
CA GLU A 445 -8.48 4.10 26.07
C GLU A 445 -8.06 2.62 26.16
N LYS A 446 -8.85 1.80 26.88
CA LYS A 446 -8.56 0.37 26.98
C LYS A 446 -8.70 -0.37 25.65
N CYS A 447 -9.70 -0.01 24.84
CA CYS A 447 -9.92 -0.61 23.52
C CYS A 447 -8.77 -0.29 22.57
N SER A 448 -8.38 0.99 22.46
CA SER A 448 -7.41 1.47 21.47
C SER A 448 -5.99 0.96 21.73
N GLN A 449 -5.60 0.87 23.00
CA GLN A 449 -4.25 0.46 23.40
C GLN A 449 -4.04 -1.05 23.44
N THR A 450 -5.08 -1.88 23.63
CA THR A 450 -4.88 -3.32 23.94
C THR A 450 -4.27 -4.16 22.81
N LEU A 451 -4.26 -3.69 21.56
CA LEU A 451 -3.53 -4.34 20.46
C LEU A 451 -2.14 -3.75 20.19
N ILE A 452 -1.84 -2.56 20.69
CA ILE A 452 -0.57 -1.87 20.45
C ILE A 452 0.46 -2.35 21.49
N PRO A 453 1.67 -2.76 21.09
CA PRO A 453 2.71 -3.16 22.04
C PRO A 453 3.10 -2.03 23.00
N ASP A 454 2.96 -2.28 24.30
CA ASP A 454 3.34 -1.37 25.38
C ASP A 454 4.87 -1.38 25.58
N TYR A 455 5.55 -0.54 24.80
CA TYR A 455 6.99 -0.31 24.85
C TYR A 455 7.30 1.19 25.04
N PRO A 456 8.39 1.56 25.74
CA PRO A 456 8.79 2.95 25.88
C PRO A 456 9.22 3.54 24.53
N ASP A 457 9.05 4.85 24.35
CA ASP A 457 9.40 5.57 23.11
C ASP A 457 10.82 5.26 22.60
N THR A 458 11.76 5.08 23.53
CA THR A 458 13.17 4.76 23.25
C THR A 458 13.41 3.38 22.63
N SER A 459 12.39 2.53 22.50
CA SER A 459 12.47 1.22 21.85
C SER A 459 12.15 1.25 20.35
N PHE A 460 11.67 2.37 19.82
CA PHE A 460 11.29 2.51 18.41
C PHE A 460 12.32 3.34 17.64
N LEU A 461 12.71 2.90 16.45
CA LEU A 461 13.42 3.76 15.49
C LEU A 461 12.48 4.84 14.93
N PRO A 462 12.98 5.94 14.33
CA PRO A 462 12.13 7.01 13.80
C PRO A 462 11.00 6.49 12.89
N ASN A 463 11.33 5.63 11.94
CA ASN A 463 10.37 4.97 11.05
C ASN A 463 9.34 4.11 11.81
N GLU A 464 9.75 3.42 12.88
CA GLU A 464 8.84 2.61 13.69
C GLU A 464 7.90 3.47 14.56
N SER A 465 8.33 4.67 14.97
CA SER A 465 7.48 5.63 15.68
C SER A 465 6.32 6.10 14.80
N VAL A 466 6.59 6.35 13.51
CA VAL A 466 5.59 6.69 12.49
C VAL A 466 4.57 5.56 12.31
N LEU A 467 5.05 4.31 12.26
CA LEU A 467 4.20 3.12 12.22
C LEU A 467 3.35 2.98 13.48
N ARG A 468 3.96 3.10 14.67
CA ARG A 468 3.28 3.05 15.96
C ARG A 468 2.16 4.08 16.08
N ASP A 469 2.44 5.33 15.74
CA ASP A 469 1.51 6.45 15.91
C ASP A 469 0.36 6.37 14.88
N SER A 470 0.66 5.89 13.67
CA SER A 470 -0.34 5.49 12.67
C SER A 470 -1.29 4.41 13.18
N PHE A 471 -0.73 3.32 13.73
CA PHE A 471 -1.51 2.17 14.20
C PHE A 471 -2.37 2.55 15.42
N LEU A 472 -1.80 3.30 16.37
CA LEU A 472 -2.53 3.85 17.51
C LEU A 472 -3.64 4.82 17.06
N GLY A 473 -3.40 5.63 16.03
CA GLY A 473 -4.42 6.49 15.43
C GLY A 473 -5.60 5.70 14.87
N VAL A 474 -5.34 4.62 14.12
CA VAL A 474 -6.36 3.74 13.56
C VAL A 474 -7.13 2.97 14.64
N THR A 475 -6.46 2.37 15.63
CA THR A 475 -7.15 1.68 16.73
C THR A 475 -7.92 2.66 17.61
N SER A 476 -7.41 3.88 17.83
CA SER A 476 -8.12 4.95 18.54
C SER A 476 -9.41 5.34 17.84
N GLU A 477 -9.40 5.52 16.52
CA GLU A 477 -10.58 5.93 15.76
C GLU A 477 -11.66 4.84 15.68
N ILE A 478 -11.26 3.58 15.43
CA ILE A 478 -12.16 2.43 15.48
C ILE A 478 -12.82 2.34 16.87
N CYS A 479 -12.00 2.38 17.93
CA CYS A 479 -12.50 2.30 19.29
C CYS A 479 -13.35 3.51 19.68
N ARG A 480 -13.08 4.72 19.14
CA ARG A 480 -13.89 5.92 19.37
C ARG A 480 -15.29 5.70 18.84
N VAL A 481 -15.42 5.38 17.56
CA VAL A 481 -16.72 5.20 16.90
C VAL A 481 -17.52 4.09 17.56
N VAL A 482 -16.91 2.94 17.85
CA VAL A 482 -17.60 1.84 18.52
C VAL A 482 -18.02 2.21 19.95
N THR A 483 -17.21 2.99 20.69
CA THR A 483 -17.56 3.49 22.03
C THR A 483 -18.65 4.57 22.00
N LEU A 484 -18.66 5.45 20.99
CA LEU A 484 -19.71 6.46 20.77
C LEU A 484 -21.05 5.85 20.33
N ILE A 485 -21.03 4.67 19.70
CA ILE A 485 -22.25 3.88 19.48
C ILE A 485 -22.68 3.24 20.81
N TRP A 486 -21.74 2.69 21.59
CA TRP A 486 -22.03 2.05 22.87
C TRP A 486 -22.71 2.96 23.90
N THR A 487 -22.33 4.24 24.01
CA THR A 487 -22.93 5.17 24.98
C THR A 487 -24.45 5.31 24.81
N GLY A 488 -24.92 5.49 23.58
CA GLY A 488 -26.35 5.51 23.25
C GLY A 488 -27.00 4.13 23.07
N ALA A 489 -26.21 3.07 22.94
CA ALA A 489 -26.70 1.70 22.83
C ALA A 489 -26.81 0.99 24.19
N LEU A 490 -26.38 1.64 25.28
CA LEU A 490 -26.32 1.07 26.64
C LEU A 490 -27.69 0.64 27.17
N ASP A 491 -28.74 1.43 26.90
CA ASP A 491 -30.10 1.29 27.42
C ASP A 491 -31.19 1.32 26.32
N VAL A 492 -30.81 1.39 25.03
CA VAL A 492 -31.68 1.64 23.85
C VAL A 492 -32.91 0.74 23.76
N GLU A 493 -32.85 -0.47 24.33
CA GLU A 493 -33.94 -1.43 24.40
C GLU A 493 -35.15 -0.89 25.20
N SER A 494 -34.88 -0.05 26.21
CA SER A 494 -35.88 0.63 27.04
C SER A 494 -36.39 1.96 26.44
N GLN A 495 -35.66 2.53 25.49
CA GLN A 495 -35.88 3.90 25.00
C GLN A 495 -37.14 4.04 24.13
N ALA A 496 -37.64 5.27 23.98
CA ALA A 496 -38.78 5.59 23.12
C ALA A 496 -38.43 5.43 21.63
N LYS A 497 -39.37 5.00 20.78
CA LYS A 497 -39.08 4.64 19.38
C LYS A 497 -38.43 5.78 18.56
N PHE A 498 -38.76 7.05 18.84
CA PHE A 498 -38.13 8.18 18.16
C PHE A 498 -36.64 8.31 18.49
N VAL A 499 -36.23 8.06 19.75
CA VAL A 499 -34.82 8.04 20.19
C VAL A 499 -34.07 6.90 19.50
N VAL A 500 -34.69 5.73 19.41
CA VAL A 500 -34.13 4.56 18.71
C VAL A 500 -33.82 4.89 17.24
N VAL A 501 -34.74 5.54 16.53
CA VAL A 501 -34.55 5.97 15.13
C VAL A 501 -33.45 7.03 15.00
N GLN A 502 -33.41 8.03 15.88
CA GLN A 502 -32.37 9.06 15.89
C GLN A 502 -30.97 8.47 16.13
N ASN A 503 -30.84 7.57 17.11
CA ASN A 503 -29.58 6.89 17.41
C ASN A 503 -29.14 5.99 16.24
N LEU A 504 -30.05 5.23 15.64
CA LEU A 504 -29.76 4.41 14.46
C LEU A 504 -29.23 5.23 13.27
N GLN A 505 -29.83 6.40 12.98
CA GLN A 505 -29.33 7.31 11.94
C GLN A 505 -27.92 7.83 12.27
N LYS A 506 -27.70 8.29 13.52
CA LYS A 506 -26.40 8.76 14.02
C LYS A 506 -25.31 7.69 13.92
N TRP A 507 -25.63 6.44 14.29
CA TRP A 507 -24.70 5.31 14.22
C TRP A 507 -24.39 4.89 12.79
N ARG A 508 -25.36 5.00 11.86
CA ARG A 508 -25.15 4.75 10.43
C ARG A 508 -24.14 5.73 9.84
N THR A 509 -24.26 7.03 10.17
CA THR A 509 -23.27 8.05 9.82
C THR A 509 -21.90 7.69 10.40
N TYR A 510 -21.78 7.53 11.72
CA TYR A 510 -20.49 7.20 12.36
C TYR A 510 -19.82 5.94 11.79
N THR A 511 -20.58 4.89 11.47
CA THR A 511 -20.04 3.63 10.91
C THR A 511 -19.62 3.80 9.45
N LYS A 512 -20.36 4.58 8.66
CA LYS A 512 -19.97 4.90 7.28
C LYS A 512 -18.73 5.79 7.25
N ASP A 513 -18.71 6.87 8.03
CA ASP A 513 -17.59 7.80 8.10
C ASP A 513 -16.28 7.07 8.51
N LEU A 514 -16.38 6.13 9.47
CA LEU A 514 -15.27 5.24 9.86
C LEU A 514 -14.78 4.38 8.69
N LEU A 515 -15.69 3.68 7.99
CA LEU A 515 -15.30 2.77 6.90
C LEU A 515 -14.73 3.52 5.69
N ASP A 516 -15.30 4.68 5.36
CA ASP A 516 -14.81 5.59 4.32
C ASP A 516 -13.42 6.13 4.69
N TRP A 517 -13.17 6.48 5.96
CA TRP A 517 -11.87 6.95 6.45
C TRP A 517 -10.82 5.83 6.48
N LEU A 518 -11.18 4.63 6.97
CA LEU A 518 -10.26 3.50 7.04
C LEU A 518 -9.75 3.06 5.66
N GLY A 519 -10.61 3.06 4.64
CA GLY A 519 -10.23 2.68 3.27
C GLY A 519 -9.62 1.26 3.18
N TRP A 520 -10.16 0.31 3.96
CA TRP A 520 -9.56 -1.02 4.10
C TRP A 520 -9.86 -1.94 2.93
N ALA A 521 -8.79 -2.43 2.29
CA ALA A 521 -8.85 -3.32 1.15
C ALA A 521 -9.47 -4.71 1.44
N HIS A 522 -9.59 -5.13 2.71
CA HIS A 522 -10.36 -6.32 3.12
C HIS A 522 -11.84 -6.27 2.68
N LEU A 523 -12.39 -5.08 2.47
CA LEU A 523 -13.77 -4.89 2.00
C LEU A 523 -13.93 -5.16 0.49
N ILE A 524 -12.82 -5.24 -0.26
CA ILE A 524 -12.78 -5.54 -1.69
C ILE A 524 -13.13 -7.02 -1.90
N ARG A 525 -14.36 -7.29 -2.34
CA ARG A 525 -14.82 -8.62 -2.74
C ARG A 525 -16.06 -8.51 -3.62
N CYS A 526 -16.18 -9.41 -4.59
CA CYS A 526 -17.41 -9.56 -5.36
C CYS A 526 -18.55 -9.98 -4.43
N LYS A 527 -19.68 -9.27 -4.49
CA LYS A 527 -20.91 -9.55 -3.73
C LYS A 527 -22.08 -9.57 -4.74
N PRO A 528 -22.68 -10.72 -5.09
CA PRO A 528 -22.37 -12.08 -4.64
C PRO A 528 -20.97 -12.56 -5.09
N ALA A 529 -20.55 -13.71 -4.55
CA ALA A 529 -19.38 -14.42 -5.06
C ALA A 529 -19.62 -14.88 -6.51
N CYS A 530 -18.53 -15.10 -7.25
CA CYS A 530 -18.58 -15.53 -8.65
C CYS A 530 -18.84 -17.04 -8.78
N GLU A 531 -19.42 -17.43 -9.92
CA GLU A 531 -19.60 -18.82 -10.33
C GLU A 531 -18.25 -19.52 -10.62
N ASP A 532 -18.26 -20.86 -10.71
CA ASP A 532 -17.06 -21.70 -10.85
C ASP A 532 -16.24 -21.45 -12.14
N ASP A 533 -16.91 -20.98 -13.20
CA ASP A 533 -16.34 -20.62 -14.51
C ASP A 533 -15.73 -19.20 -14.55
N ALA A 534 -15.96 -18.41 -13.51
CA ALA A 534 -15.50 -17.04 -13.37
C ALA A 534 -14.47 -16.89 -12.24
N PHE A 535 -13.88 -15.70 -12.11
CA PHE A 535 -13.09 -15.30 -10.96
C PHE A 535 -13.41 -13.85 -10.59
N CYS A 536 -13.20 -13.49 -9.31
CA CYS A 536 -13.38 -12.11 -8.88
C CYS A 536 -12.16 -11.28 -9.31
N TYR A 537 -12.43 -10.16 -9.97
CA TYR A 537 -11.45 -9.31 -10.62
C TYR A 537 -11.65 -7.85 -10.23
N VAL A 538 -10.56 -7.12 -10.01
CA VAL A 538 -10.54 -5.67 -9.75
C VAL A 538 -10.06 -4.97 -11.02
N PRO A 539 -10.77 -3.95 -11.54
CA PRO A 539 -10.33 -3.13 -12.66
C PRO A 539 -8.85 -2.73 -12.59
N THR A 540 -8.06 -3.07 -13.62
CA THR A 540 -6.64 -2.74 -13.72
C THR A 540 -6.27 -2.17 -15.09
N TRP A 541 -5.18 -1.41 -15.12
CA TRP A 541 -4.76 -0.53 -16.22
C TRP A 541 -4.48 -1.24 -17.55
N SER A 542 -4.04 -2.50 -17.50
CA SER A 542 -3.73 -3.30 -18.69
C SER A 542 -4.98 -3.88 -19.37
N VAL A 543 -6.14 -3.76 -18.72
CA VAL A 543 -7.44 -4.31 -19.14
C VAL A 543 -8.43 -3.20 -19.46
N GLN A 544 -8.59 -2.23 -18.56
CA GLN A 544 -9.59 -1.17 -18.66
C GLN A 544 -8.94 0.20 -18.79
N ARG A 545 -9.46 1.04 -19.71
CA ARG A 545 -8.97 2.41 -19.91
C ARG A 545 -9.52 3.39 -18.87
N ASP A 546 -10.78 3.18 -18.47
CA ASP A 546 -11.41 3.94 -17.41
C ASP A 546 -11.22 3.17 -16.10
N LEU A 547 -10.65 3.86 -15.11
CA LEU A 547 -10.38 3.36 -13.76
C LEU A 547 -11.01 4.28 -12.70
N SER A 548 -12.14 4.91 -13.06
CA SER A 548 -13.01 5.67 -12.16
C SER A 548 -13.87 4.75 -11.29
N ASP A 549 -14.46 3.70 -11.87
CA ASP A 549 -15.10 2.60 -11.15
C ASP A 549 -14.12 1.44 -10.93
N MET A 550 -13.64 1.29 -9.70
CA MET A 550 -12.78 0.19 -9.25
C MET A 550 -13.58 -0.94 -8.57
N THR A 551 -14.91 -0.98 -8.70
CA THR A 551 -15.77 -2.01 -8.10
C THR A 551 -15.39 -3.40 -8.61
N PRO A 552 -15.18 -4.41 -7.73
CA PRO A 552 -14.87 -5.77 -8.14
C PRO A 552 -16.00 -6.39 -8.96
N ARG A 553 -15.66 -7.08 -10.04
CA ARG A 553 -16.60 -7.74 -10.95
C ARG A 553 -16.19 -9.19 -11.16
N CYS A 554 -17.14 -10.05 -11.50
CA CYS A 554 -16.84 -11.41 -11.94
C CYS A 554 -16.42 -11.38 -13.40
N MET A 555 -15.30 -12.03 -13.71
CA MET A 555 -14.72 -12.13 -15.05
C MET A 555 -14.68 -13.61 -15.44
N HIS A 556 -15.22 -13.96 -16.61
CA HIS A 556 -15.24 -15.35 -17.08
C HIS A 556 -13.82 -15.79 -17.49
N ARG A 557 -13.44 -17.04 -17.18
CA ARG A 557 -12.05 -17.51 -17.31
C ARG A 557 -11.64 -17.70 -18.77
N ASP A 558 -12.55 -18.17 -19.61
CA ASP A 558 -12.28 -18.45 -21.03
C ASP A 558 -12.67 -17.28 -21.96
N ASP A 559 -13.36 -16.25 -21.44
CA ASP A 559 -13.67 -15.01 -22.15
C ASP A 559 -13.80 -13.81 -21.19
N PRO A 560 -12.70 -13.11 -20.88
CA PRO A 560 -12.68 -12.00 -19.92
C PRO A 560 -13.08 -10.65 -20.56
N TRP A 561 -13.33 -10.64 -21.88
CA TRP A 561 -13.44 -9.45 -22.72
C TRP A 561 -14.84 -9.31 -23.34
N ASP A 562 -15.77 -10.22 -23.01
CA ASP A 562 -17.08 -10.38 -23.65
C ASP A 562 -16.97 -10.50 -25.19
N THR A 563 -15.99 -11.28 -25.66
CA THR A 563 -15.64 -11.45 -27.09
C THR A 563 -16.29 -12.65 -27.76
N LEU A 564 -16.76 -13.63 -27.00
CA LEU A 564 -17.56 -14.75 -27.48
C LEU A 564 -19.06 -14.38 -27.41
N PRO A 565 -19.87 -14.77 -28.42
CA PRO A 565 -21.32 -14.79 -28.26
C PRO A 565 -21.70 -15.73 -27.10
N LEU A 566 -22.65 -15.31 -26.25
CA LEU A 566 -23.15 -16.06 -25.10
C LEU A 566 -23.95 -17.36 -25.45
N ASP A 567 -23.83 -17.83 -26.69
CA ASP A 567 -24.54 -18.99 -27.27
C ASP A 567 -23.51 -20.01 -27.83
N LEU A 568 -22.88 -20.80 -26.96
CA LEU A 568 -21.99 -21.93 -27.31
C LEU A 568 -22.24 -23.17 -26.45
#